data_AF-A0A3D0H4K3-F1
#
_entry.id   AF-A0A3D0H4K3-F1
#
_cell.length_a   1.000
_cell.length_b   1.000
_cell.length_c   1.000
_cell.angle_alpha   90.00
_cell.angle_beta   90.00
_cell.angle_gamma   90.00
#
_symmetry.space_group_name_H-M   'P 1'
#
loop_
_entity.id
_entity.type
_entity.pdbx_description
1 polymer ?
#
loop_
_entity_poly.entity_id
_entity_poly.type
_entity_poly.pdbx_seq_one_letter_code
_entity_poly.pdbx_strand_id
1 'polypeptide(L)'
;MIPSKKINERIAQIISTILLSIGMLVVMTPLAWMMVSALKPRDAVNTFPPQWIPTDQVQVIVNGQENFLYDIPVNGEIRQLALIDKHGTTGTFVNPKDPSESYDLPVASGTRVTLVKLHWENFILAVTKVPFGHYLLNTL
;
A
#
# COMPACT_ATOMS: atom_id res chain seq x y z
N MET A 1 -6.46 -9.19 -54.16
CA MET A 1 -5.00 -9.24 -53.97
C MET A 1 -4.73 -10.21 -52.83
N ILE A 2 -4.27 -11.43 -53.11
CA ILE A 2 -4.10 -12.47 -52.09
C ILE A 2 -2.82 -12.14 -51.31
N PRO A 3 -2.89 -11.89 -49.99
CA PRO A 3 -1.70 -11.60 -49.21
C PRO A 3 -0.73 -12.78 -49.28
N SER A 4 0.55 -12.49 -49.51
CA SER A 4 1.61 -13.49 -49.61
C SER A 4 1.65 -14.35 -48.34
N LYS A 5 1.81 -15.68 -48.48
CA LYS A 5 1.86 -16.66 -47.38
C LYS A 5 2.79 -16.21 -46.24
N LYS A 6 3.93 -15.60 -46.59
CA LYS A 6 4.93 -15.09 -45.65
C LYS A 6 4.45 -13.89 -44.81
N ILE A 7 3.56 -13.06 -45.35
CA ILE A 7 2.93 -11.94 -44.62
C ILE A 7 1.93 -12.48 -43.61
N ASN A 8 1.10 -13.44 -44.00
CA ASN A 8 0.14 -14.07 -43.08
C ASN A 8 0.82 -14.80 -41.93
N GLU A 9 1.92 -15.52 -42.20
CA GLU A 9 2.75 -16.17 -41.17
C GLU A 9 3.31 -15.17 -40.16
N ARG A 10 3.85 -14.04 -40.62
CA ARG A 10 4.37 -12.97 -39.74
C ARG A 10 3.28 -12.31 -38.91
N ILE A 11 2.12 -12.05 -39.51
CA ILE A 11 0.97 -11.49 -38.79
C ILE A 11 0.53 -12.47 -37.69
N ALA A 12 0.39 -13.76 -38.02
CA ALA A 12 0.04 -14.79 -37.05
C ALA A 12 1.06 -14.92 -35.92
N GLN A 13 2.36 -14.84 -36.24
CA GLN A 13 3.43 -14.82 -35.23
C GLN A 13 3.31 -13.60 -34.32
N ILE A 14 3.16 -12.39 -34.86
CA ILE A 14 3.03 -11.16 -34.06
C ILE A 14 1.82 -11.23 -33.14
N ILE A 15 0.66 -11.63 -33.68
CA ILE A 15 -0.56 -11.80 -32.88
C ILE A 15 -0.34 -12.83 -31.78
N SER A 16 0.27 -13.98 -32.10
CA SER A 16 0.55 -15.02 -31.12
C SER A 16 1.51 -14.54 -30.04
N THR A 17 2.59 -13.83 -30.42
CA THR A 17 3.54 -13.25 -29.46
C THR A 17 2.85 -12.24 -28.55
N ILE A 18 2.01 -11.35 -29.07
CA ILE A 18 1.26 -10.38 -28.26
C ILE A 18 0.33 -11.10 -27.28
N LEU A 19 -0.44 -12.08 -27.76
CA LEU A 19 -1.35 -12.87 -26.92
C LEU A 19 -0.59 -13.60 -25.80
N LEU A 20 0.53 -14.22 -26.12
CA LEU A 20 1.38 -14.90 -25.14
C LEU A 20 2.00 -13.93 -24.14
N SER A 21 2.45 -12.75 -24.58
CA SER A 21 2.98 -11.71 -23.69
C SER A 21 1.90 -11.18 -22.74
N ILE A 22 0.68 -10.98 -23.21
CA ILE A 22 -0.45 -10.58 -22.35
C ILE A 22 -0.73 -11.70 -21.34
N GLY A 23 -0.80 -12.96 -21.78
CA GLY A 23 -0.98 -14.11 -20.90
C GLY A 23 0.10 -14.18 -19.81
N MET A 24 1.37 -13.96 -20.18
CA MET A 24 2.49 -13.88 -19.25
C MET A 24 2.28 -12.78 -18.20
N LEU A 25 1.90 -11.56 -18.60
CA LEU A 25 1.68 -10.45 -17.65
C LEU A 25 0.52 -10.74 -16.68
N VAL A 26 -0.55 -11.38 -17.16
CA VAL A 26 -1.68 -11.79 -16.31
C VAL A 26 -1.22 -12.81 -15.27
N VAL A 27 -0.45 -13.83 -15.69
CA VAL A 27 0.09 -14.86 -14.77
C VAL A 27 1.11 -14.26 -13.78
N MET A 28 1.86 -13.23 -14.18
CA MET A 28 2.82 -12.55 -13.30
C MET A 28 2.14 -11.59 -12.31
N THR A 29 0.90 -11.17 -12.54
CA THR A 29 0.22 -10.18 -11.70
C THR A 29 0.09 -10.63 -10.23
N PRO A 30 -0.36 -11.86 -9.90
CA PRO A 30 -0.36 -12.35 -8.52
C PRO A 30 1.04 -12.37 -7.88
N LEU A 31 2.08 -12.71 -8.64
CA LEU A 31 3.46 -12.71 -8.14
C LEU A 31 3.91 -11.29 -7.80
N ALA A 32 3.67 -10.33 -8.69
CA ALA A 32 3.95 -8.91 -8.45
C ALA A 32 3.19 -8.38 -7.22
N TRP A 33 1.91 -8.74 -7.08
CA TRP A 33 1.11 -8.39 -5.92
C TRP A 33 1.69 -8.94 -4.61
N MET A 34 2.17 -10.18 -4.61
CA MET A 34 2.79 -10.81 -3.44
C MET A 34 4.11 -10.12 -3.05
N MET A 35 4.97 -9.80 -4.02
CA MET A 35 6.23 -9.09 -3.76
C MET A 35 5.98 -7.71 -3.14
N VAL A 36 5.03 -6.96 -3.69
CA VAL A 36 4.60 -5.67 -3.15
C VAL A 36 4.02 -5.83 -1.74
N SER A 37 3.14 -6.81 -1.54
CA SER A 37 2.49 -7.03 -0.24
C SER A 37 3.46 -7.45 0.85
N ALA A 38 4.53 -8.17 0.49
CA ALA A 38 5.61 -8.52 1.42
C ALA A 38 6.39 -7.29 1.91
N LEU A 39 6.38 -6.19 1.16
CA LEU A 39 7.06 -4.93 1.51
C LEU A 39 6.17 -3.94 2.30
N LYS A 40 4.89 -4.26 2.51
CA LYS A 40 3.96 -3.40 3.25
C LYS A 40 4.10 -3.58 4.77
N PRO A 41 3.73 -2.57 5.57
CA PRO A 41 3.48 -2.78 6.99
C PRO A 41 2.24 -3.66 7.19
N ARG A 42 2.14 -4.31 8.36
CA ARG A 42 1.10 -5.32 8.64
C ARG A 42 -0.33 -4.78 8.56
N ASP A 43 -0.53 -3.54 8.96
CA ASP A 43 -1.83 -2.87 8.94
C ASP A 43 -2.25 -2.49 7.51
N ALA A 44 -1.30 -2.16 6.62
CA ALA A 44 -1.58 -1.84 5.21
C ALA A 44 -1.86 -3.06 4.31
N VAL A 45 -1.60 -4.29 4.77
CA VAL A 45 -1.92 -5.49 3.97
C VAL A 45 -3.43 -5.68 3.80
N ASN A 46 -4.22 -5.28 4.81
CA ASN A 46 -5.66 -5.49 4.86
C ASN A 46 -6.47 -4.20 4.57
N THR A 47 -5.83 -3.11 4.12
CA THR A 47 -6.53 -1.87 3.80
C THR A 47 -7.34 -1.99 2.52
N PHE A 48 -8.52 -1.39 2.50
CA PHE A 48 -9.38 -1.28 1.32
C PHE A 48 -9.56 0.21 0.92
N PRO A 49 -9.35 0.57 -0.35
CA PRO A 49 -8.95 -0.29 -1.48
C PRO A 49 -7.49 -0.77 -1.36
N PRO A 50 -7.13 -1.91 -1.99
CA PRO A 50 -5.77 -2.40 -1.97
C PRO A 50 -4.81 -1.42 -2.68
N GLN A 51 -3.68 -1.11 -2.05
CA GLN A 51 -2.69 -0.18 -2.59
C GLN A 51 -1.50 -0.94 -3.19
N TRP A 52 -0.98 -0.49 -4.34
CA TRP A 52 0.21 -1.07 -4.98
C TRP A 52 1.52 -0.50 -4.42
N ILE A 53 1.47 0.69 -3.83
CA ILE A 53 2.66 1.35 -3.28
C ILE A 53 2.67 1.08 -1.78
N PRO A 54 3.75 0.52 -1.22
CA PRO A 54 3.88 0.36 0.22
C PRO A 54 3.98 1.73 0.90
N THR A 55 3.01 2.02 1.76
CA THR A 55 2.97 3.27 2.51
C THR A 55 2.69 3.05 3.98
N ASP A 56 3.37 3.82 4.84
CA ASP A 56 3.16 3.88 6.27
C ASP A 56 2.24 5.05 6.62
N GLN A 57 1.40 4.85 7.64
CA GLN A 57 0.64 5.93 8.24
C GLN A 57 1.56 6.78 9.12
N VAL A 58 1.59 8.08 8.87
CA VAL A 58 2.42 9.01 9.64
C VAL A 58 1.82 9.18 11.02
N GLN A 59 2.67 9.01 12.03
CA GLN A 59 2.34 9.24 13.43
C GLN A 59 3.21 10.37 13.97
N VAL A 60 2.63 11.20 14.83
CA VAL A 60 3.30 12.32 15.48
C VAL A 60 3.00 12.27 16.97
N ILE A 61 3.95 12.74 17.77
CA ILE A 61 3.79 12.79 19.22
C ILE A 61 3.11 14.11 19.57
N VAL A 62 1.92 14.02 20.17
CA VAL A 62 1.17 15.17 20.70
C VAL A 62 0.84 14.85 22.15
N ASN A 63 1.16 15.75 23.07
CA ASN A 63 0.98 15.56 24.52
C ASN A 63 1.61 14.25 25.07
N GLY A 64 2.72 13.80 24.48
CA GLY A 64 3.43 12.58 24.90
C GLY A 64 2.82 11.26 24.40
N GLN A 65 1.79 11.31 23.56
CA GLN A 65 1.18 10.12 22.93
C GLN A 65 1.38 10.14 21.42
N GLU A 66 1.62 8.97 20.82
CA GLU A 66 1.68 8.80 19.37
C GLU A 66 0.27 8.81 18.78
N ASN A 67 0.03 9.74 17.87
CA ASN A 67 -1.26 9.96 17.24
C ASN A 67 -1.11 9.99 15.72
N PHE A 68 -2.10 9.43 15.00
CA PHE A 68 -2.10 9.42 13.55
C PHE A 68 -2.34 10.83 12.99
N LEU A 69 -1.57 11.21 11.99
CA LEU A 69 -1.69 12.48 11.29
C LEU A 69 -2.69 12.39 10.14
N TYR A 70 -3.53 13.41 9.97
CA TYR A 70 -4.54 13.50 8.93
C TYR A 70 -4.43 14.81 8.15
N ASP A 71 -4.69 14.75 6.85
CA ASP A 71 -4.98 15.91 6.00
C ASP A 71 -6.49 16.19 6.06
N ILE A 72 -6.89 17.32 6.66
CA ILE A 72 -8.29 17.69 6.89
C ILE A 72 -8.57 19.08 6.32
N PRO A 73 -9.65 19.28 5.55
CA PRO A 73 -10.06 20.60 5.11
C PRO A 73 -10.63 21.41 6.30
N VAL A 74 -9.93 22.47 6.68
CA VAL A 74 -10.38 23.45 7.69
C VAL A 74 -10.46 24.82 7.01
N ASN A 75 -11.66 25.41 6.98
CA ASN A 75 -11.91 26.72 6.37
C ASN A 75 -11.44 26.85 4.90
N GLY A 76 -11.47 25.75 4.14
CA GLY A 76 -11.05 25.72 2.73
C GLY A 76 -9.57 25.43 2.50
N GLU A 77 -8.76 25.28 3.56
CA GLU A 77 -7.36 24.89 3.46
C GLU A 77 -7.14 23.49 4.05
N ILE A 78 -6.30 22.69 3.41
CA ILE A 78 -5.89 21.39 3.97
C ILE A 78 -4.88 21.63 5.10
N ARG A 79 -5.22 21.16 6.29
CA ARG A 79 -4.38 21.23 7.49
C ARG A 79 -3.96 19.82 7.91
N GLN A 80 -2.71 19.70 8.36
CA GLN A 80 -2.17 18.47 8.93
C GLN A 80 -2.42 18.46 10.44
N LEU A 81 -3.34 17.63 10.88
CA LEU A 81 -3.78 17.57 12.27
C LEU A 81 -3.70 16.15 12.82
N ALA A 82 -3.26 16.01 14.07
CA ALA A 82 -3.19 14.74 14.76
C ALA A 82 -4.53 14.41 15.43
N LEU A 83 -5.04 13.20 15.23
CA LEU A 83 -6.23 12.72 15.92
C LEU A 83 -5.86 12.30 17.35
N ILE A 84 -6.26 13.08 18.36
CA ILE A 84 -5.93 12.81 19.77
C ILE A 84 -7.04 12.06 20.52
N ASP A 85 -8.29 12.24 20.10
CA ASP A 85 -9.43 11.53 20.67
C ASP A 85 -10.50 11.32 19.61
N LYS A 86 -11.32 10.28 19.78
CA LYS A 86 -12.38 9.92 18.85
C LYS A 86 -13.68 9.63 19.60
N HIS A 87 -14.69 10.45 19.31
CA HIS A 87 -16.05 10.29 19.82
C HIS A 87 -17.02 9.96 18.67
N GLY A 88 -17.27 8.67 18.47
CA GLY A 88 -18.15 8.18 17.40
C GLY A 88 -17.58 8.49 16.01
N THR A 89 -18.26 9.34 15.25
CA THR A 89 -17.84 9.78 13.90
C THR A 89 -16.98 11.04 13.91
N THR A 90 -16.94 11.75 15.04
CA THR A 90 -16.16 12.97 15.22
C THR A 90 -14.84 12.64 15.93
N GLY A 91 -13.77 13.28 15.50
CA GLY A 91 -12.46 13.21 16.14
C GLY A 91 -12.03 14.60 16.59
N THR A 92 -11.31 14.65 17.70
CA THR A 92 -10.62 15.85 18.16
C THR A 92 -9.24 15.86 17.52
N PHE A 93 -9.01 16.86 16.68
CA PHE A 93 -7.82 17.01 15.86
C PHE A 93 -7.01 18.21 16.33
N VAL A 94 -5.73 18.00 16.63
CA VAL A 94 -4.84 19.03 17.17
C VAL A 94 -3.68 19.29 16.22
N ASN A 95 -3.28 20.55 16.07
CA ASN A 95 -2.10 20.90 15.31
C ASN A 95 -0.83 20.44 16.06
N PRO A 96 0.01 19.56 15.48
CA PRO A 96 1.22 19.07 16.16
C PRO A 96 2.26 20.16 16.45
N LYS A 97 2.23 21.29 15.73
CA LYS A 97 3.15 22.42 15.91
C LYS A 97 2.63 23.45 16.92
N ASP A 98 1.31 23.53 17.09
CA ASP A 98 0.66 24.39 18.07
C ASP A 98 -0.51 23.63 18.73
N PRO A 99 -0.27 22.94 19.86
CA PRO A 99 -1.29 22.14 20.52
C PRO A 99 -2.51 22.92 21.02
N SER A 100 -2.44 24.26 21.04
CA SER A 100 -3.57 25.13 21.41
C SER A 100 -4.64 25.17 20.32
N GLU A 101 -4.26 24.88 19.07
CA GLU A 101 -5.15 24.84 17.92
C GLU A 101 -5.78 23.43 17.81
N SER A 102 -7.08 23.34 18.14
CA SER A 102 -7.84 22.10 18.13
C SER A 102 -9.18 22.26 17.41
N TYR A 103 -9.60 21.20 16.73
CA TYR A 103 -10.86 21.14 15.98
C TYR A 103 -11.57 19.82 16.20
N ASP A 104 -12.88 19.89 16.49
CA ASP A 104 -13.75 18.73 16.51
C ASP A 104 -14.41 18.57 15.14
N LEU A 105 -13.90 17.63 14.34
CA LEU A 105 -14.30 17.44 12.95
C LEU A 105 -14.68 15.99 12.68
N PRO A 106 -15.56 15.71 11.72
CA PRO A 106 -15.84 14.34 11.31
C PRO A 106 -14.55 13.66 10.82
N VAL A 107 -14.22 12.47 11.32
CA VAL A 107 -13.02 11.73 10.89
C VAL A 107 -13.08 11.43 9.39
N ALA A 108 -14.29 11.25 8.85
CA ALA A 108 -14.52 11.03 7.43
C ALA A 108 -14.23 12.26 6.54
N SER A 109 -14.02 13.44 7.11
CA SER A 109 -13.73 14.67 6.35
C SER A 109 -12.29 14.73 5.84
N GLY A 110 -11.38 13.89 6.37
CA GLY A 110 -9.98 13.88 5.98
C GLY A 110 -9.42 12.49 5.73
N THR A 111 -8.17 12.45 5.31
CA THR A 111 -7.44 11.23 4.98
C THR A 111 -6.18 11.11 5.82
N ARG A 112 -5.78 9.89 6.19
CA ARG A 112 -4.51 9.66 6.89
C ARG A 112 -3.34 10.11 6.03
N VAL A 113 -2.43 10.89 6.60
CA VAL A 113 -1.16 11.22 5.96
C VAL A 113 -0.34 9.94 5.88
N THR A 114 0.18 9.66 4.70
CA THR A 114 0.99 8.47 4.45
C THR A 114 2.33 8.83 3.82
N LEU A 115 3.36 8.02 4.07
CA LEU A 115 4.67 8.14 3.42
C LEU A 115 5.06 6.82 2.78
N VAL A 116 5.82 6.86 1.68
CA VAL A 116 6.31 5.64 1.02
C VAL A 116 7.43 5.04 1.85
N LYS A 117 7.30 3.78 2.23
CA LYS A 117 8.33 3.05 2.97
C LYS A 117 8.29 1.56 2.65
N LEU A 118 9.46 1.00 2.39
CA LEU A 118 9.63 -0.40 2.06
C LEU A 118 10.08 -1.17 3.30
N HIS A 119 9.30 -2.17 3.72
CA HIS A 119 9.61 -3.02 4.87
C HIS A 119 10.43 -4.24 4.47
N TRP A 120 11.70 -4.04 4.11
CA TRP A 120 12.61 -5.15 3.77
C TRP A 120 12.84 -6.12 4.94
N GLU A 121 12.71 -5.63 6.17
CA GLU A 121 12.80 -6.42 7.39
C GLU A 121 11.78 -7.57 7.45
N ASN A 122 10.67 -7.48 6.70
CA ASN A 122 9.70 -8.56 6.60
C ASN A 122 10.30 -9.85 6.04
N PHE A 123 11.27 -9.77 5.12
CA PHE A 123 11.94 -10.96 4.58
C PHE A 123 12.84 -11.64 5.62
N ILE A 124 13.60 -10.84 6.37
CA ILE A 124 14.45 -11.33 7.46
C ILE A 124 13.58 -11.99 8.53
N LEU A 125 12.47 -11.34 8.89
CA LEU A 125 11.51 -11.87 9.85
C LEU A 125 10.88 -13.19 9.36
N ALA A 126 10.53 -13.29 8.08
CA ALA A 126 9.91 -14.50 7.53
C ALA A 126 10.82 -15.73 7.62
N VAL A 127 12.10 -15.59 7.29
CA VAL A 127 13.07 -16.70 7.32
C VAL A 127 13.47 -17.10 8.74
N THR A 128 13.41 -16.16 9.69
CA THR A 128 13.79 -16.42 11.10
C THR A 128 12.63 -16.89 11.97
N LYS A 129 11.38 -16.66 11.56
CA LYS A 129 10.19 -17.00 12.36
C LYS A 129 9.95 -18.51 12.52
N VAL A 130 10.45 -19.31 11.58
CA VAL A 130 10.31 -20.78 11.60
C VAL A 130 11.64 -21.44 11.23
N PRO A 131 11.95 -22.65 11.71
CA PRO A 131 13.16 -23.38 11.33
C PRO A 131 13.01 -23.96 9.91
N PHE A 132 12.85 -23.08 8.91
CA PHE A 132 12.51 -23.42 7.54
C PHE A 132 13.50 -24.43 6.94
N GLY A 133 14.80 -24.26 7.19
CA GLY A 133 15.83 -25.18 6.72
C GLY A 133 15.64 -26.61 7.24
N HIS A 134 15.21 -26.78 8.49
CA HIS A 134 14.95 -28.11 9.05
C HIS A 134 13.71 -28.75 8.40
N TYR A 135 12.64 -27.97 8.19
CA TYR A 135 11.45 -28.48 7.52
C TYR A 135 11.71 -28.86 6.06
N LEU A 136 12.51 -28.08 5.35
CA LEU A 136 12.91 -28.37 3.97
C LEU A 136 13.65 -29.71 3.89
N LEU A 137 14.63 -29.93 4.76
CA LEU A 137 15.43 -31.16 4.78
C LEU A 137 14.61 -32.39 5.17
N ASN A 138 13.62 -32.24 6.06
CA ASN A 138 12.73 -33.34 6.45
C ASN A 138 11.69 -33.69 5.37
N THR A 139 11.57 -32.89 4.31
CA THR A 139 10.59 -33.08 3.23
C THR A 139 11.22 -33.63 1.94
N LEU A 140 12.56 -33.61 1.84
CA LEU A 140 13.34 -34.17 0.72
C LEU A 140 13.79 -35.60 1.04
#